data_AF-A0A512BAD2-F1
#
_entry.id   AF-A0A512BAD2-F1
#
_cell.length_a   1.000
_cell.length_b   1.000
_cell.length_c   1.000
_cell.angle_alpha   90.00
_cell.angle_beta   90.00
_cell.angle_gamma   90.00
#
_symmetry.space_group_name_H-M   'P 1'
#
loop_
_entity.id
_entity.type
_entity.pdbx_description
1 polymer ?
#
loop_
_entity_poly.entity_id
_entity_poly.type
_entity_poly.pdbx_seq_one_letter_code
_entity_poly.pdbx_strand_id
1 'polypeptide(L)'
;MDFGNWKVTDSNIEWKGGGIHKFSMPLSELNATRQDSTDNTVFYDWILRATAEDWLTQNDLFDLNYGFVYGIAKAGLDFNFEIFDATLEEQFDQFDMEDNEDFEL
;
A
#
# COMPACT_ATOMS: atom_id res chain seq x y z
N MET A 1 9.16 -7.05 12.47
CA MET A 1 7.92 -7.84 12.27
C MET A 1 7.78 -8.01 10.78
N ASP A 2 7.51 -9.22 10.31
CA ASP A 2 7.48 -9.54 8.88
C ASP A 2 6.06 -9.92 8.46
N PHE A 3 5.64 -9.43 7.29
CA PHE A 3 4.36 -9.70 6.62
C PHE A 3 4.68 -10.07 5.18
N GLY A 4 4.69 -11.37 4.88
CA GLY A 4 5.24 -11.89 3.62
C GLY A 4 6.65 -11.36 3.34
N ASN A 5 6.76 -10.58 2.26
CA ASN A 5 8.00 -9.96 1.81
C ASN A 5 8.24 -8.56 2.41
N TRP A 6 7.36 -8.04 3.26
CA TRP A 6 7.50 -6.74 3.93
C TRP A 6 8.05 -6.88 5.33
N LYS A 7 9.03 -6.04 5.65
CA LYS A 7 9.64 -5.96 6.98
C LYS A 7 9.35 -4.63 7.64
N VAL A 8 8.59 -4.66 8.73
CA VAL A 8 8.38 -3.51 9.61
C VAL A 8 9.51 -3.43 10.63
N THR A 9 10.33 -2.38 10.50
CA THR A 9 11.46 -2.02 11.38
C THR A 9 11.02 -0.98 12.41
N ASP A 10 11.97 -0.32 13.08
CA ASP A 10 11.66 0.77 14.03
C ASP A 10 11.45 2.12 13.35
N SER A 11 11.87 2.26 12.08
CA SER A 11 11.77 3.51 11.34
C SER A 11 11.02 3.40 10.02
N ASN A 12 10.95 2.20 9.42
CA ASN A 12 10.39 1.99 8.09
C ASN A 12 9.57 0.69 7.98
N ILE A 13 8.68 0.62 6.98
CA ILE A 13 8.25 -0.63 6.34
C ILE A 13 9.06 -0.80 5.06
N GLU A 14 9.76 -1.92 4.90
CA GLU A 14 10.70 -2.15 3.80
C GLU A 14 10.37 -3.43 3.03
N TRP A 15 10.35 -3.35 1.70
CA TRP A 15 10.27 -4.51 0.83
C TRP A 15 11.56 -5.34 0.89
N LYS A 16 11.43 -6.68 0.98
CA LYS A 16 12.52 -7.66 1.07
C LYS A 16 12.38 -8.87 0.14
N GLY A 17 11.46 -8.87 -0.81
CA GLY A 17 11.20 -10.02 -1.70
C GLY A 17 12.29 -10.35 -2.73
N GLY A 18 13.44 -9.68 -2.69
CA GLY A 18 14.58 -9.93 -3.57
C GLY A 18 14.60 -9.06 -4.83
N GLY A 19 15.52 -9.37 -5.76
CA GLY A 19 15.71 -8.61 -7.00
C GLY A 19 16.45 -7.28 -6.86
N ILE A 20 16.26 -6.38 -7.84
CA ILE A 20 16.86 -5.02 -7.85
C ILE A 20 15.91 -3.95 -7.29
N HIS A 21 14.63 -4.28 -7.15
CA HIS A 21 13.59 -3.34 -6.73
C HIS A 21 13.69 -3.04 -5.24
N LYS A 22 13.33 -1.81 -4.88
CA LYS A 22 13.34 -1.34 -3.49
C LYS A 22 12.14 -0.44 -3.27
N PHE A 23 11.41 -0.71 -2.21
CA PHE A 23 10.34 0.13 -1.71
C PHE A 23 10.48 0.26 -0.20
N SER A 24 10.37 1.49 0.31
CA SER A 24 10.54 1.78 1.73
C SER A 24 9.64 2.95 2.13
N MET A 25 8.83 2.72 3.15
CA MET A 25 7.90 3.71 3.70
C MET A 25 8.36 4.12 5.10
N PRO A 26 8.67 5.41 5.33
CA PRO A 26 8.97 5.89 6.68
C PRO A 26 7.77 5.75 7.60
N LEU A 27 7.95 5.15 8.78
CA LEU A 27 6.90 4.99 9.78
C LEU A 27 6.31 6.34 10.22
N SER A 28 7.12 7.41 10.24
CA SER A 28 6.70 8.77 10.60
C SER A 28 5.75 9.42 9.58
N GLU A 29 5.63 8.85 8.38
CA GLU A 29 4.87 9.43 7.27
C GLU A 29 3.76 8.50 6.77
N LEU A 30 3.52 7.37 7.44
CA LEU A 30 2.54 6.38 6.96
C LEU A 30 1.12 6.94 6.88
N ASN A 31 0.74 7.89 7.74
CA ASN A 31 -0.58 8.50 7.72
C ASN A 31 -0.72 9.62 6.67
N ALA A 32 0.26 9.79 5.77
CA ALA A 32 0.14 10.70 4.65
C ALA A 32 -1.04 10.27 3.75
N THR A 33 -1.88 11.25 3.43
CA THR A 33 -3.03 11.04 2.56
C THR A 33 -2.91 11.88 1.29
N ARG A 34 -3.56 11.42 0.23
CA ARG A 34 -3.78 12.16 -1.01
C ARG A 34 -5.26 12.22 -1.31
N GLN A 35 -5.69 13.27 -1.98
CA GLN A 35 -7.08 13.46 -2.40
C GLN A 35 -7.16 13.30 -3.91
N ASP A 36 -8.11 12.50 -4.40
CA ASP A 36 -8.42 12.41 -5.81
C ASP A 36 -9.13 13.69 -6.27
N SER A 37 -8.67 14.25 -7.39
CA SER A 37 -9.23 15.48 -7.96
C SER A 37 -10.62 15.30 -8.58
N THR A 38 -11.01 14.07 -8.88
CA THR A 38 -12.21 13.71 -9.65
C THR A 38 -13.45 13.68 -8.77
N ASP A 39 -13.35 13.03 -7.60
CA ASP A 39 -14.48 12.79 -6.70
C ASP A 39 -14.25 13.29 -5.26
N ASN A 40 -13.05 13.83 -4.96
CA ASN A 40 -12.60 14.25 -3.64
C ASN A 40 -12.42 13.11 -2.63
N THR A 41 -12.33 11.86 -3.08
CA THR A 41 -12.02 10.72 -2.20
C THR A 41 -10.60 10.85 -1.67
N VAL A 42 -10.40 10.50 -0.40
CA VAL A 42 -9.12 10.60 0.29
C VAL A 42 -8.58 9.20 0.53
N PHE A 43 -7.32 8.99 0.17
CA PHE A 43 -6.64 7.70 0.26
C PHE A 43 -5.33 7.81 1.01
N TYR A 44 -4.83 6.69 1.55
CA TYR A 44 -3.45 6.62 2.05
C TYR A 44 -2.47 6.58 0.89
N ASP A 45 -1.59 7.58 0.84
CA ASP A 45 -0.69 7.80 -0.29
C ASP A 45 0.30 6.65 -0.47
N TRP A 46 0.84 6.11 0.63
CA TRP A 46 1.84 5.05 0.58
C TRP A 46 1.33 3.73 0.04
N ILE A 47 0.07 3.36 0.35
CA ILE A 47 -0.52 2.13 -0.18
C ILE A 47 -0.69 2.25 -1.69
N LEU A 48 -1.26 3.36 -2.17
CA LEU A 48 -1.47 3.55 -3.61
C LEU A 48 -0.17 3.73 -4.40
N ARG A 49 0.89 4.27 -3.79
CA ARG A 49 2.22 4.26 -4.41
C ARG A 49 2.76 2.85 -4.60
N ALA A 50 2.56 1.97 -3.63
CA ALA A 50 2.96 0.57 -3.75
C ALA A 50 2.08 -0.16 -4.77
N THR A 51 0.77 0.09 -4.79
CA THR A 51 -0.13 -0.49 -5.80
C THR A 51 0.31 -0.17 -7.23
N ALA A 52 0.83 1.03 -7.48
CA ALA A 52 1.30 1.45 -8.80
C ALA A 52 2.62 0.79 -9.27
N GLU A 53 3.24 -0.07 -8.46
CA GLU A 53 4.47 -0.77 -8.81
C GLU A 53 4.14 -2.14 -9.45
N ASP A 54 4.33 -2.25 -10.76
CA ASP A 54 4.03 -3.43 -11.60
C ASP A 54 4.74 -4.74 -11.17
N TRP A 55 5.81 -4.64 -10.39
CA TRP A 55 6.60 -5.76 -9.91
C TRP A 55 6.12 -6.30 -8.55
N LEU A 56 5.17 -5.64 -7.89
CA LEU A 56 4.52 -6.13 -6.68
C LEU A 56 3.31 -6.98 -7.05
N THR A 57 3.21 -8.19 -6.49
CA THR A 57 2.05 -9.05 -6.73
C THR A 57 0.87 -8.64 -5.84
N GLN A 58 -0.35 -9.05 -6.20
CA GLN A 58 -1.53 -8.85 -5.34
C GLN A 58 -1.31 -9.40 -3.91
N ASN A 59 -0.65 -10.55 -3.77
CA ASN A 59 -0.32 -11.11 -2.45
C ASN A 59 0.64 -10.19 -1.66
N ASP A 60 1.62 -9.61 -2.33
CA ASP A 60 2.54 -8.66 -1.69
C ASP A 60 1.80 -7.40 -1.23
N LEU A 61 0.83 -6.92 -2.01
CA LEU A 61 0.00 -5.78 -1.66
C LEU A 61 -1.00 -6.11 -0.53
N PHE A 62 -1.53 -7.33 -0.46
CA PHE A 62 -2.29 -7.78 0.71
C PHE A 62 -1.45 -7.82 1.98
N ASP A 63 -0.25 -8.40 1.91
CA ASP A 63 0.68 -8.43 3.05
C ASP A 63 1.09 -7.01 3.48
N LEU A 64 1.26 -6.10 2.52
CA LEU A 64 1.51 -4.69 2.78
C LEU A 64 0.38 -4.06 3.61
N ASN A 65 -0.89 -4.33 3.30
CA ASN A 65 -2.03 -3.76 4.02
C ASN A 65 -1.99 -4.11 5.51
N TYR A 66 -1.64 -5.35 5.86
CA TYR A 66 -1.43 -5.74 7.27
C TYR A 66 -0.20 -5.05 7.88
N GLY A 67 0.90 -4.99 7.13
CA GLY A 67 2.13 -4.30 7.54
C GLY A 67 1.91 -2.82 7.81
N PHE A 68 1.08 -2.16 7.00
CA PHE A 68 0.71 -0.75 7.11
C PHE A 68 -0.08 -0.47 8.39
N VAL A 69 -1.14 -1.22 8.67
CA VAL A 69 -1.94 -1.07 9.90
C VAL A 69 -1.07 -1.30 11.14
N TYR A 70 -0.22 -2.33 11.12
CA TYR A 70 0.74 -2.58 12.18
C TYR A 70 1.74 -1.42 12.33
N GLY A 71 2.26 -0.91 11.21
CA GLY A 71 3.20 0.21 11.18
C GLY A 71 2.62 1.50 11.76
N ILE A 72 1.39 1.85 11.40
CA ILE A 72 0.65 3.00 11.96
C ILE A 72 0.51 2.87 13.48
N ALA A 73 0.04 1.71 13.96
CA ALA A 73 -0.12 1.46 15.39
C ALA A 73 1.22 1.50 16.12
N LYS A 74 2.29 0.94 15.52
CA LYS A 74 3.65 0.97 16.09
C LYS A 74 4.20 2.40 16.17
N ALA A 75 3.92 3.23 15.18
CA ALA A 75 4.37 4.62 15.12
C ALA A 75 3.53 5.56 16.02
N GLY A 76 2.37 5.11 16.51
CA GLY A 76 1.44 5.93 17.25
C GLY A 76 0.81 7.04 16.39
N LEU A 77 0.63 6.78 15.10
CA LEU A 77 -0.01 7.70 14.17
C LEU A 77 -1.53 7.53 14.17
N ASP A 78 -2.24 8.58 13.78
CA ASP A 78 -3.69 8.54 13.60
C ASP A 78 -4.06 7.62 12.44
N PHE A 79 -5.03 6.74 12.69
CA PHE A 79 -5.59 5.83 11.71
C PHE A 79 -7.06 6.12 11.49
N ASN A 80 -7.42 6.46 10.26
CA ASN A 80 -8.80 6.57 9.79
C ASN A 80 -9.19 5.31 9.01
N PHE A 81 -10.21 4.59 9.50
CA PHE A 81 -10.76 3.38 8.89
C PHE A 81 -11.48 3.64 7.57
N GLU A 82 -12.18 4.78 7.43
CA GLU A 82 -12.90 5.12 6.20
C GLU A 82 -11.93 5.40 5.06
N ILE A 83 -10.83 6.11 5.34
CA ILE A 83 -9.75 6.34 4.36
C ILE A 83 -9.10 5.00 3.98
N PHE A 84 -8.90 4.11 4.94
CA PHE A 84 -8.31 2.79 4.66
C PHE A 84 -9.20 1.96 3.76
N ASP A 85 -10.50 1.88 4.06
CA ASP A 85 -11.49 1.12 3.29
C ASP A 85 -11.53 1.61 1.83
N ALA A 86 -11.65 2.93 1.63
CA ALA A 86 -11.59 3.53 0.29
C ALA A 86 -10.25 3.24 -0.42
N THR A 87 -9.13 3.22 0.31
CA THR A 87 -7.82 2.89 -0.26
C THR A 87 -7.74 1.43 -0.71
N LEU A 88 -8.37 0.52 0.03
CA LEU A 88 -8.43 -0.89 -0.36
C LEU A 88 -9.30 -1.07 -1.61
N GLU A 89 -10.49 -0.46 -1.65
CA GLU A 89 -11.36 -0.49 -2.83
C GLU A 89 -10.61 -0.02 -4.08
N GLU A 90 -9.93 1.13 -4.02
CA GLU A 90 -9.11 1.65 -5.13
C GLU A 90 -7.98 0.69 -5.53
N GLN A 91 -7.35 0.02 -4.57
CA GLN A 91 -6.32 -0.97 -4.85
C GLN A 91 -6.89 -2.20 -5.58
N PHE A 92 -8.09 -2.67 -5.21
CA PHE A 92 -8.75 -3.78 -5.89
C PHE A 92 -9.22 -3.41 -7.29
N ASP A 93 -9.78 -2.21 -7.47
CA ASP A 93 -10.22 -1.72 -8.78
C ASP A 93 -9.06 -1.67 -9.78
N GLN A 94 -7.85 -1.29 -9.34
CA GLN A 94 -6.65 -1.33 -10.18
C GLN A 94 -6.26 -2.76 -10.59
N PHE A 95 -6.40 -3.74 -9.71
CA PHE A 95 -6.15 -5.15 -10.06
C PHE A 95 -7.15 -5.67 -11.09
N ASP A 96 -8.43 -5.37 -10.91
CA ASP A 96 -9.49 -5.79 -11.84
C ASP A 96 -9.34 -5.13 -13.21
N MET A 97 -8.78 -3.91 -13.28
CA MET A 97 -8.44 -3.26 -14.55
C MET A 97 -7.23 -3.92 -15.22
N GLU A 98 -6.16 -4.21 -14.48
CA GLU A 98 -4.96 -4.88 -15.01
C GLU A 98 -5.28 -6.29 -15.55
N ASP A 99 -6.10 -7.07 -14.85
CA ASP A 99 -6.52 -8.41 -15.30
C ASP A 99 -7.39 -8.37 -16.57
N ASN A 100 -8.04 -7.24 -16.89
CA ASN A 100 -8.90 -7.08 -18.06
C ASN A 100 -8.15 -6.55 -19.29
N GLU A 101 -7.03 -5.85 -19.11
CA GLU A 101 -6.17 -5.38 -20.21
C GLU A 101 -5.38 -6.53 -20.88
N ASP A 102 -5.17 -7.65 -20.18
CA ASP A 102 -4.49 -8.84 -20.71
C ASP A 102 -5.34 -9.68 -21.69
N PHE A 103 -6.61 -9.33 -21.93
CA PHE A 103 -7.53 -10.05 -22.84
C PHE A 103 -7.78 -9.36 -24.20
N GLU A 104 -7.19 -8.19 -24.48
CA GLU A 104 -7.32 -7.49 -25.77
C GLU A 104 -6.05 -7.56 -26.65
N LEU A 105 -5.61 -8.76 -27.06
CA LEU A 105 -4.65 -8.95 -28.17
C LEU A 105 -4.94 -10.16 -29.06
#